data_AF-A0A0Q5QP07-F1
#
_entry.id   AF-A0A0Q5QP07-F1
#
_cell.length_a   1.000
_cell.length_b   1.000
_cell.length_c   1.000
_cell.angle_alpha   90.00
_cell.angle_beta   90.00
_cell.angle_gamma   90.00
#
_symmetry.space_group_name_H-M   'P 1'
#
loop_
_entity.id
_entity.type
_entity.pdbx_description
1 polymer ?
#
loop_
_entity_poly.entity_id
_entity_poly.type
_entity_poly.pdbx_seq_one_letter_code
_entity_poly.pdbx_strand_id
1 'polypeptide(L)'
;MGRAFEYRKASKMARWDKMAKTFSKIGKDIALAVKAGGSDPEANPALRRCIQNAKGANMPKDNVERAIKKASGADAENYEEITYEGYGQGGVAFFVECTTNNTTRTVANVRAIFNKFDGNLGKNGELAFIFDRKGIFSIDRAQIKMDWDDFEMEMIDGGAEDVESDDDEVMITTAFEDFGMLSHKLDELGIEVKSAELQRIPNLSKDVSDEQFKANMKMLERFEEDDDVQNVFHNMEITDAHLEAM
;
A
#
# COMPACT_ATOMS: atom_id res chain seq x y z
N MET A 1 -6.99 -20.45 -5.50
CA MET A 1 -6.89 -18.98 -5.38
C MET A 1 -7.29 -18.61 -3.97
N GLY A 2 -6.38 -18.05 -3.16
CA GLY A 2 -6.70 -17.61 -1.80
C GLY A 2 -7.67 -16.44 -1.83
N ARG A 3 -8.60 -16.37 -0.86
CA ARG A 3 -9.55 -15.25 -0.75
C ARG A 3 -8.81 -13.91 -0.63
N ALA A 4 -7.68 -13.89 0.11
CA ALA A 4 -6.84 -12.71 0.30
C ALA A 4 -6.27 -12.16 -1.02
N PHE A 5 -5.83 -13.04 -1.92
CA PHE A 5 -5.35 -12.68 -3.26
C PHE A 5 -6.44 -11.98 -4.09
N GLU A 6 -7.62 -12.58 -4.20
CA GLU A 6 -8.74 -12.00 -4.95
C GLU A 6 -9.19 -10.65 -4.37
N TYR A 7 -9.19 -10.49 -3.05
CA TYR A 7 -9.49 -9.21 -2.41
C TYR A 7 -8.47 -8.11 -2.73
N ARG A 8 -7.18 -8.44 -2.63
CA ARG A 8 -6.09 -7.50 -2.94
C ARG A 8 -6.11 -7.14 -4.42
N LYS A 9 -6.34 -8.12 -5.30
CA LYS A 9 -6.46 -7.92 -6.75
C LYS A 9 -7.68 -7.09 -7.11
N ALA A 10 -8.87 -7.41 -6.60
CA ALA A 10 -10.09 -6.64 -6.83
C ALA A 10 -9.95 -5.20 -6.32
N SER A 11 -9.35 -5.01 -5.14
CA SER A 11 -9.05 -3.67 -4.60
C SER A 11 -8.07 -2.89 -5.48
N LYS A 12 -7.06 -3.56 -6.05
CA LYS A 12 -6.06 -2.96 -6.96
C LYS A 12 -6.67 -2.62 -8.33
N MET A 13 -7.49 -3.51 -8.90
CA MET A 13 -8.10 -3.39 -10.23
C MET A 13 -9.27 -2.38 -10.26
N ALA A 14 -10.14 -2.36 -9.25
CA ALA A 14 -11.24 -1.38 -9.16
C ALA A 14 -10.75 0.08 -9.05
N ARG A 15 -9.46 0.28 -8.73
CA ARG A 15 -8.85 1.60 -8.48
C ARG A 15 -8.03 2.12 -9.66
N TRP A 16 -7.94 1.39 -10.77
CA TRP A 16 -7.19 1.83 -11.95
C TRP A 16 -7.75 3.10 -12.63
N ASP A 17 -9.01 3.46 -12.40
CA ASP A 17 -9.57 4.76 -12.84
C ASP A 17 -8.95 5.98 -12.12
N LYS A 18 -8.10 5.77 -11.10
CA LYS A 18 -7.46 6.82 -10.28
C LYS A 18 -5.96 6.97 -10.55
N MET A 19 -5.45 6.69 -11.76
CA MET A 19 -4.02 6.79 -12.12
C MET A 19 -3.34 8.10 -11.67
N ALA A 20 -4.00 9.24 -11.80
CA ALA A 20 -3.46 10.54 -11.38
C ALA A 20 -3.15 10.60 -9.87
N LYS A 21 -3.96 9.91 -9.04
CA LYS A 21 -3.71 9.80 -7.60
C LYS A 21 -2.55 8.89 -7.28
N THR A 22 -2.43 7.77 -7.99
CA THR A 22 -1.26 6.88 -7.87
C THR A 22 0.04 7.65 -8.12
N PHE A 23 0.06 8.50 -9.14
CA PHE A 23 1.25 9.32 -9.42
C PHE A 23 1.53 10.37 -8.35
N SER A 24 0.48 10.99 -7.80
CA SER A 24 0.61 11.93 -6.68
C SER A 24 1.21 11.26 -5.44
N LYS A 25 0.72 10.06 -5.10
CA LYS A 25 1.21 9.23 -3.99
C LYS A 25 2.69 8.86 -4.14
N ILE A 26 3.05 8.27 -5.29
CA ILE A 26 4.44 7.94 -5.62
C ILE A 26 5.33 9.20 -5.60
N GLY A 27 4.83 10.36 -6.04
CA GLY A 27 5.55 11.62 -5.96
C GLY A 27 5.88 12.06 -4.53
N LYS A 28 4.96 11.80 -3.58
CA LYS A 28 5.18 12.03 -2.14
C LYS A 28 6.16 11.02 -1.55
N ASP A 29 6.10 9.76 -1.95
CA ASP A 29 7.07 8.74 -1.53
C ASP A 29 8.48 9.07 -2.01
N ILE A 30 8.62 9.53 -3.26
CA ILE A 30 9.89 10.05 -3.80
C ILE A 30 10.37 11.23 -2.94
N ALA A 31 9.49 12.15 -2.57
CA ALA A 31 9.88 13.30 -1.75
C ALA A 31 10.40 12.89 -0.37
N LEU A 32 9.73 11.94 0.28
CA LEU A 32 10.17 11.37 1.56
C LEU A 32 11.51 10.63 1.43
N ALA A 33 11.65 9.80 0.40
CA ALA A 33 12.89 9.05 0.15
C ALA A 33 14.07 9.99 -0.11
N VAL A 34 13.89 11.03 -0.92
CA VAL A 34 14.92 12.05 -1.21
C VAL A 34 15.29 12.81 0.07
N LYS A 35 14.31 13.20 0.88
CA LYS A 35 14.54 13.89 2.16
C LYS A 35 15.35 13.02 3.14
N ALA A 36 15.10 11.71 3.15
CA ALA A 36 15.75 10.78 4.09
C ALA A 36 17.15 10.33 3.65
N GLY A 37 17.37 10.10 2.35
CA GLY A 37 18.58 9.44 1.84
C GLY A 37 19.28 10.15 0.67
N GLY A 38 18.83 11.34 0.29
CA GLY A 38 19.35 12.08 -0.87
C GLY A 38 18.75 11.63 -2.21
N SER A 39 19.09 12.34 -3.28
CA SER A 39 18.46 12.19 -4.60
C SER A 39 19.15 11.24 -5.56
N ASP A 40 20.21 10.56 -5.11
CA ASP A 40 20.93 9.55 -5.89
C ASP A 40 20.32 8.15 -5.64
N PRO A 41 19.64 7.53 -6.63
CA PRO A 41 19.04 6.20 -6.48
C PRO A 41 20.07 5.08 -6.24
N GLU A 42 21.32 5.28 -6.61
CA GLU A 42 22.37 4.29 -6.36
C GLU A 42 22.75 4.25 -4.88
N ALA A 43 22.78 5.41 -4.23
CA ALA A 43 23.06 5.53 -2.80
C ALA A 43 21.81 5.45 -1.91
N ASN A 44 20.60 5.50 -2.48
CA ASN A 44 19.33 5.54 -1.75
C ASN A 44 18.38 4.40 -2.16
N PRO A 45 18.38 3.27 -1.41
CA PRO A 45 17.52 2.13 -1.68
C PRO A 45 16.02 2.46 -1.64
N ALA A 46 15.59 3.37 -0.76
CA ALA A 46 14.20 3.78 -0.68
C ALA A 46 13.76 4.52 -1.95
N LEU A 47 14.62 5.39 -2.48
CA LEU A 47 14.35 6.10 -3.74
C LEU A 47 14.32 5.12 -4.92
N ARG A 48 15.25 4.15 -4.97
CA ARG A 48 15.26 3.10 -5.99
C ARG A 48 13.95 2.32 -6.02
N ARG A 49 13.44 1.92 -4.85
CA ARG A 49 12.13 1.28 -4.72
C ARG A 49 11.00 2.18 -5.22
N CYS A 50 11.00 3.46 -4.89
CA CYS A 50 9.97 4.40 -5.37
C CYS A 50 9.99 4.52 -6.91
N ILE A 51 11.18 4.55 -7.52
CA ILE A 51 11.35 4.57 -8.98
C ILE A 51 10.83 3.26 -9.59
N GLN A 52 11.10 2.11 -8.97
CA GLN A 52 10.60 0.82 -9.41
C GLN A 52 9.07 0.76 -9.38
N ASN A 53 8.45 1.18 -8.26
CA ASN A 53 7.00 1.26 -8.13
C ASN A 53 6.40 2.26 -9.14
N ALA A 54 7.09 3.37 -9.43
CA ALA A 54 6.70 4.32 -10.47
C ALA A 54 6.68 3.66 -11.85
N LYS A 55 7.70 2.85 -12.18
CA LYS A 55 7.77 2.10 -13.43
C LYS A 55 6.64 1.07 -13.53
N GLY A 56 6.39 0.29 -12.48
CA GLY A 56 5.28 -0.67 -12.45
C GLY A 56 3.89 -0.03 -12.55
N ALA A 57 3.75 1.21 -12.07
CA ALA A 57 2.55 2.02 -12.26
C ALA A 57 2.48 2.72 -13.63
N ASN A 58 3.43 2.47 -14.54
CA ASN A 58 3.56 3.12 -15.85
C ASN A 58 3.69 4.67 -15.75
N MET A 59 4.31 5.18 -14.70
CA MET A 59 4.62 6.60 -14.59
C MET A 59 5.68 7.00 -15.64
N PRO A 60 5.43 8.06 -16.44
CA PRO A 60 6.43 8.58 -17.36
C PRO A 60 7.72 8.96 -16.63
N LYS A 61 8.88 8.60 -17.21
CA LYS A 61 10.21 8.87 -16.64
C LYS A 61 10.40 10.36 -16.29
N ASP A 62 9.96 11.26 -17.15
CA ASP A 62 10.04 12.72 -16.93
C ASP A 62 9.27 13.17 -15.68
N ASN A 63 8.19 12.47 -15.30
CA ASN A 63 7.45 12.77 -14.06
C ASN A 63 8.25 12.35 -12.83
N VAL A 64 8.91 11.19 -12.88
CA VAL A 64 9.80 10.70 -11.81
C VAL A 64 10.97 11.67 -11.62
N GLU A 65 11.66 12.03 -12.69
CA GLU A 65 12.80 12.95 -12.65
C GLU A 65 12.39 14.33 -12.11
N ARG A 66 11.20 14.82 -12.50
CA ARG A 66 10.65 16.08 -11.98
C ARG A 66 10.33 15.99 -10.48
N ALA A 67 9.80 14.87 -10.00
CA ALA A 67 9.52 14.66 -8.57
C ALA A 67 10.82 14.67 -7.76
N ILE A 68 11.86 13.95 -8.21
CA ILE A 68 13.19 13.93 -7.57
C ILE A 68 13.79 15.34 -7.51
N LYS A 69 13.75 16.06 -8.64
CA LYS A 69 14.27 17.43 -8.73
C LYS A 69 13.52 18.38 -7.80
N LYS A 70 12.18 18.30 -7.74
CA LYS A 70 11.36 19.13 -6.84
C LYS A 70 11.71 18.84 -5.37
N ALA A 71 11.86 17.57 -5.00
CA ALA A 71 12.20 17.16 -3.65
C ALA A 71 13.63 17.56 -3.22
N SER A 72 14.54 17.74 -4.19
CA SER A 72 15.92 18.16 -3.94
C SER A 72 16.11 19.68 -3.90
N GLY A 73 15.08 20.45 -4.24
CA GLY A 73 15.15 21.91 -4.34
C GLY A 73 15.07 22.61 -2.98
N ALA A 74 15.52 23.87 -2.93
CA ALA A 74 15.44 24.69 -1.71
C ALA A 74 13.99 24.96 -1.26
N ASP A 75 13.04 24.98 -2.20
CA ASP A 75 11.60 25.14 -1.96
C ASP A 75 10.87 23.79 -1.86
N ALA A 76 11.58 22.70 -1.54
CA ALA A 76 10.97 21.40 -1.35
C ALA A 76 9.93 21.45 -0.23
N GLU A 77 8.75 20.90 -0.51
CA GLU A 77 7.70 20.82 0.49
C GLU A 77 8.15 19.90 1.63
N ASN A 78 7.99 20.38 2.87
CA ASN A 78 8.34 19.61 4.05
C ASN A 78 7.25 18.58 4.36
N TYR A 79 7.24 17.48 3.62
CA TYR A 79 6.37 16.35 3.90
C TYR A 79 6.86 15.58 5.13
N GLU A 80 5.90 15.11 5.92
CA GLU A 80 6.07 14.18 7.02
C GLU A 80 5.02 13.05 6.94
N GLU A 81 5.41 11.87 7.42
CA GLU A 81 4.52 10.73 7.55
C GLU A 81 3.78 10.81 8.88
N ILE A 82 2.46 10.66 8.85
CA ILE A 82 1.61 10.59 10.04
C ILE A 82 0.55 9.52 9.85
N THR A 83 0.28 8.77 10.92
CA THR A 83 -0.79 7.76 10.92
C THR A 83 -1.97 8.24 11.75
N TYR A 84 -3.15 7.79 11.35
CA TYR A 84 -4.38 7.95 12.09
C TYR A 84 -5.09 6.62 12.19
N GLU A 85 -5.72 6.38 13.32
CA GLU A 85 -6.36 5.13 13.65
C GLU A 85 -7.77 5.41 14.13
N GLY A 86 -8.73 4.59 13.72
CA GLY A 86 -10.12 4.79 14.11
C GLY A 86 -11.01 3.60 13.80
N TYR A 87 -12.28 3.76 14.09
CA TYR A 87 -13.28 2.74 13.87
C TYR A 87 -14.42 3.27 13.00
N GLY A 88 -14.85 2.46 12.03
CA GLY A 88 -16.07 2.66 11.26
C GLY A 88 -17.27 1.95 11.89
N GLN A 89 -18.36 1.86 11.14
CA GLN A 89 -19.57 1.18 11.60
C GLN A 89 -19.32 -0.31 11.86
N GLY A 90 -20.03 -0.86 12.84
CA GLY A 90 -19.84 -2.26 13.27
C GLY A 90 -18.53 -2.50 14.04
N GLY A 91 -17.75 -1.46 14.34
CA GLY A 91 -16.45 -1.58 15.01
C GLY A 91 -15.34 -2.09 14.10
N VAL A 92 -15.47 -1.87 12.78
CA VAL A 92 -14.39 -2.13 11.82
C VAL A 92 -13.23 -1.18 12.11
N ALA A 93 -12.03 -1.72 12.29
CA ALA A 93 -10.82 -0.94 12.46
C ALA A 93 -10.36 -0.36 11.12
N PHE A 94 -9.94 0.90 11.12
CA PHE A 94 -9.35 1.60 9.98
C PHE A 94 -8.00 2.20 10.38
N PHE A 95 -6.96 1.83 9.64
CA PHE A 95 -5.61 2.38 9.76
C PHE A 95 -5.32 3.26 8.53
N VAL A 96 -5.10 4.55 8.74
CA VAL A 96 -4.90 5.54 7.69
C VAL A 96 -3.47 6.05 7.75
N GLU A 97 -2.69 5.82 6.69
CA GLU A 97 -1.34 6.34 6.54
C GLU A 97 -1.38 7.59 5.65
N CYS A 98 -0.80 8.69 6.12
CA CYS A 98 -0.79 9.96 5.43
C CYS A 98 0.63 10.49 5.23
N THR A 99 0.84 11.18 4.12
CA THR A 99 2.03 11.99 3.83
C THR A 99 1.59 13.42 3.55
N THR A 100 1.93 14.32 4.46
CA THR A 100 1.38 15.69 4.49
C THR A 100 2.44 16.74 4.82
N ASN A 101 2.20 17.96 4.36
CA ASN A 101 2.95 19.16 4.74
C ASN A 101 2.18 20.02 5.76
N ASN A 102 1.00 19.56 6.21
CA ASN A 102 0.14 20.26 7.16
C ASN A 102 -0.71 19.25 7.94
N THR A 103 -0.17 18.76 9.06
CA THR A 103 -0.85 17.81 9.95
C THR A 103 -2.18 18.32 10.51
N THR A 104 -2.32 19.62 10.73
CA THR A 104 -3.58 20.20 11.25
C THR A 104 -4.71 20.09 10.22
N ARG A 105 -4.43 20.34 8.93
CA ARG A 105 -5.39 20.11 7.85
C ARG A 105 -5.73 18.64 7.74
N THR A 106 -4.72 17.77 7.70
CA THR A 106 -4.92 16.34 7.48
C THR A 106 -5.75 15.70 8.60
N VAL A 107 -5.45 15.98 9.88
CA VAL A 107 -6.24 15.42 10.99
C VAL A 107 -7.68 15.94 10.98
N ALA A 108 -7.91 17.20 10.59
CA ALA A 108 -9.25 17.76 10.47
C ALA A 108 -10.06 17.07 9.36
N ASN A 109 -9.44 16.83 8.20
CA ASN A 109 -10.05 16.10 7.10
C ASN A 109 -10.35 14.64 7.49
N VAL A 110 -9.37 13.91 8.03
CA VAL A 110 -9.53 12.52 8.46
C VAL A 110 -10.66 12.39 9.47
N ARG A 111 -10.72 13.28 10.47
CA ARG A 111 -11.80 13.30 11.46
C ARG A 111 -13.15 13.59 10.81
N ALA A 112 -13.21 14.54 9.88
CA ALA A 112 -14.44 14.86 9.17
C ALA A 112 -14.97 13.68 8.34
N ILE A 113 -14.07 12.88 7.75
CA ILE A 113 -14.43 11.66 7.02
C ILE A 113 -15.04 10.64 7.97
N PHE A 114 -14.36 10.30 9.08
CA PHE A 114 -14.92 9.38 10.09
C PHE A 114 -16.31 9.84 10.55
N ASN A 115 -16.45 11.10 10.96
CA ASN A 115 -17.71 11.63 11.46
C ASN A 115 -18.85 11.59 10.43
N LYS A 116 -18.54 11.72 9.13
CA LYS A 116 -19.55 11.70 8.06
C LYS A 116 -20.20 10.32 7.89
N PHE A 117 -19.50 9.26 8.27
CA PHE A 117 -19.94 7.87 8.10
C PHE A 117 -20.21 7.17 9.43
N ASP A 118 -20.52 7.94 10.48
CA ASP A 118 -20.79 7.46 11.85
C ASP A 118 -19.63 6.63 12.44
N GLY A 119 -18.40 6.91 12.01
CA GLY A 119 -17.17 6.39 12.59
C GLY A 119 -16.53 7.37 13.57
N ASN A 120 -15.45 6.95 14.20
CA ASN A 120 -14.69 7.76 15.15
C ASN A 120 -13.18 7.64 14.93
N LEU A 121 -12.51 8.80 14.95
CA LEU A 121 -11.05 8.85 15.05
C LEU A 121 -10.63 8.48 16.48
N GLY A 122 -9.81 7.45 16.62
CA GLY A 122 -9.24 6.97 17.88
C GLY A 122 -7.89 7.61 18.20
N LYS A 123 -7.16 6.98 19.12
CA LYS A 123 -5.78 7.35 19.46
C LYS A 123 -4.80 6.45 18.73
N ASN A 124 -3.67 7.01 18.29
CA ASN A 124 -2.61 6.22 17.67
C ASN A 124 -2.09 5.16 18.65
N GLY A 125 -1.88 3.95 18.13
CA GLY A 125 -1.48 2.76 18.88
C GLY A 125 -2.63 1.86 19.33
N GLU A 126 -3.90 2.26 19.19
CA GLU A 126 -5.05 1.42 19.54
C GLU A 126 -5.19 0.19 18.64
N LEU A 127 -4.72 0.28 17.39
CA LEU A 127 -4.83 -0.77 16.38
C LEU A 127 -3.53 -1.55 16.18
N ALA A 128 -2.50 -1.30 17.00
CA ALA A 128 -1.18 -1.91 16.87
C ALA A 128 -1.19 -3.46 16.94
N PHE A 129 -2.18 -4.03 17.65
CA PHE A 129 -2.35 -5.50 17.76
C PHE A 129 -3.34 -6.06 16.72
N ILE A 130 -4.06 -5.20 16.00
CA ILE A 130 -5.05 -5.60 15.01
C ILE A 130 -4.37 -5.80 13.65
N PHE A 131 -3.32 -5.04 13.36
CA PHE A 131 -2.62 -5.11 12.08
C PHE A 131 -1.14 -5.42 12.24
N ASP A 132 -0.68 -6.43 11.52
CA ASP A 132 0.73 -6.69 11.32
C ASP A 132 1.25 -5.88 10.12
N ARG A 133 2.49 -5.40 10.22
CA ARG A 133 3.18 -4.77 9.09
C ARG A 133 3.90 -5.85 8.29
N LYS A 134 3.60 -5.95 7.00
CA LYS A 134 4.16 -6.96 6.10
C LYS A 134 4.68 -6.31 4.82
N GLY A 135 5.70 -6.92 4.23
CA GLY A 135 6.13 -6.64 2.86
C GLY A 135 5.24 -7.35 1.86
N ILE A 136 4.79 -6.64 0.83
CA ILE A 136 4.02 -7.20 -0.27
C ILE A 136 4.75 -6.85 -1.56
N PHE A 137 5.18 -7.89 -2.28
CA PHE A 137 5.83 -7.78 -3.58
C PHE A 137 4.90 -8.31 -4.65
N SER A 138 4.79 -7.58 -5.76
CA SER A 138 3.96 -7.93 -6.91
C SER A 138 4.88 -8.08 -8.11
N ILE A 139 4.85 -9.24 -8.79
CA ILE A 139 5.70 -9.51 -9.95
C ILE A 139 4.87 -10.08 -11.10
N ASP A 140 5.38 -9.96 -12.32
CA ASP A 140 4.74 -10.60 -13.48
C ASP A 140 5.01 -12.11 -13.48
N ARG A 141 3.96 -12.93 -13.59
CA ARG A 141 4.11 -14.40 -13.66
C ARG A 141 5.02 -14.82 -14.80
N ALA A 142 4.98 -14.09 -15.92
CA ALA A 142 5.80 -14.40 -17.10
C ALA A 142 7.30 -14.18 -16.87
N GLN A 143 7.72 -13.49 -15.81
CA GLN A 143 9.15 -13.35 -15.47
C GLN A 143 9.73 -14.61 -14.81
N ILE A 144 8.89 -15.47 -14.24
CA ILE A 144 9.34 -16.71 -13.60
C ILE A 144 9.66 -17.73 -14.70
N LYS A 145 10.94 -18.05 -14.86
CA LYS A 145 11.46 -18.98 -15.89
C LYS A 145 11.76 -20.38 -15.37
N MET A 146 11.76 -20.55 -14.06
CA MET A 146 11.96 -21.84 -13.38
C MET A 146 10.61 -22.53 -13.11
N ASP A 147 10.68 -23.78 -12.67
CA ASP A 147 9.50 -24.50 -12.20
C ASP A 147 8.85 -23.76 -11.01
N TRP A 148 7.53 -23.92 -10.85
CA TRP A 148 6.79 -23.20 -9.82
C TRP A 148 7.21 -23.61 -8.41
N ASP A 149 7.40 -24.90 -8.17
CA ASP A 149 7.76 -25.41 -6.85
C ASP A 149 9.17 -24.92 -6.46
N ASP A 150 10.10 -24.87 -7.43
CA ASP A 150 11.44 -24.32 -7.24
C ASP A 150 11.40 -22.81 -6.94
N PHE A 151 10.53 -22.07 -7.63
CA PHE A 151 10.34 -20.64 -7.39
C PHE A 151 9.81 -20.37 -5.98
N GLU A 152 8.78 -21.10 -5.54
CA GLU A 152 8.24 -20.97 -4.18
C GLU A 152 9.32 -21.25 -3.13
N MET A 153 10.14 -22.29 -3.32
CA MET A 153 11.26 -22.59 -2.42
C MET A 153 12.28 -21.45 -2.34
N GLU A 154 12.67 -20.86 -3.48
CA GLU A 154 13.58 -19.70 -3.49
C GLU A 154 12.98 -18.48 -2.78
N MET A 155 11.66 -18.26 -2.89
CA MET A 155 10.98 -17.18 -2.18
C MET A 155 10.96 -17.42 -0.67
N ILE A 156 10.68 -18.65 -0.22
CA ILE A 156 10.73 -19.04 1.19
C ILE A 156 12.16 -18.83 1.74
N ASP A 157 13.17 -19.29 1.00
CA ASP A 157 14.58 -19.06 1.35
C ASP A 157 14.95 -17.56 1.39
N GLY A 158 14.21 -16.72 0.66
CA GLY A 158 14.29 -15.26 0.67
C GLY A 158 13.47 -14.58 1.78
N GLY A 159 12.79 -15.33 2.65
CA GLY A 159 11.97 -14.81 3.75
C GLY A 159 10.49 -14.60 3.40
N ALA A 160 9.97 -15.20 2.34
CA ALA A 160 8.54 -15.18 2.05
C ALA A 160 7.75 -16.01 3.09
N GLU A 161 6.64 -15.46 3.54
CA GLU A 161 5.65 -16.14 4.40
C GLU A 161 4.52 -16.76 3.58
N ASP A 162 4.21 -16.18 2.42
CA ASP A 162 3.15 -16.63 1.52
C ASP A 162 3.47 -16.23 0.07
N VAL A 163 3.14 -17.11 -0.88
CA VAL A 163 3.34 -16.90 -2.31
C VAL A 163 2.04 -17.31 -3.01
N GLU A 164 1.36 -16.33 -3.59
CA GLU A 164 0.09 -16.54 -4.28
C GLU A 164 0.25 -16.14 -5.75
N SER A 165 -0.26 -16.95 -6.67
CA SER A 165 -0.25 -16.63 -8.12
C SER A 165 -1.61 -16.77 -8.77
N ASP A 166 -1.83 -15.96 -9.80
CA ASP A 166 -2.79 -16.22 -10.86
C ASP A 166 -2.08 -16.40 -12.23
N ASP A 167 -2.86 -16.28 -13.31
CA ASP A 167 -2.36 -16.44 -14.68
C ASP A 167 -1.33 -15.37 -15.10
N ASP A 168 -1.38 -14.16 -14.51
CA ASP A 168 -0.61 -12.98 -14.95
C ASP A 168 0.34 -12.40 -13.88
N GLU A 169 0.00 -12.56 -12.60
CA GLU A 169 0.65 -11.89 -11.47
C GLU A 169 0.93 -12.86 -10.32
N VAL A 170 2.08 -12.65 -9.68
CA VAL A 170 2.45 -13.33 -8.44
C VAL A 170 2.60 -12.29 -7.35
N MET A 171 2.01 -12.57 -6.20
CA MET A 171 2.15 -11.78 -4.99
C MET A 171 2.89 -12.57 -3.93
N ILE A 172 3.90 -11.94 -3.34
CA ILE A 172 4.73 -12.54 -2.30
C ILE A 172 4.57 -11.68 -1.04
N THR A 173 4.16 -12.31 0.05
CA THR A 173 4.07 -11.69 1.37
C THR A 173 5.29 -12.07 2.19
N THR A 174 5.86 -11.11 2.91
CA THR A 174 7.01 -11.33 3.81
C THR A 174 6.86 -10.53 5.10
N ALA A 175 7.58 -10.93 6.15
CA ALA A 175 7.69 -10.14 7.36
C ALA A 175 8.34 -8.77 7.09
N PHE A 176 8.08 -7.78 7.96
CA PHE A 176 8.63 -6.43 7.78
C PHE A 176 10.17 -6.43 7.83
N GLU A 177 10.74 -7.22 8.73
CA GLU A 177 12.18 -7.42 8.92
C GLU A 177 12.86 -8.09 7.71
N ASP A 178 12.14 -8.95 6.99
CA ASP A 178 12.66 -9.73 5.87
C ASP A 178 12.47 -9.05 4.51
N PHE A 179 11.81 -7.88 4.48
CA PHE A 179 11.58 -7.10 3.25
C PHE A 179 12.86 -6.91 2.41
N GLY A 180 13.98 -6.57 3.05
CA GLY A 180 15.25 -6.36 2.36
C GLY A 180 15.82 -7.65 1.79
N MET A 181 15.66 -8.77 2.50
CA MET A 181 16.13 -10.10 2.08
C MET A 181 15.35 -10.59 0.86
N LEU A 182 14.02 -10.45 0.88
CA LEU A 182 13.18 -10.84 -0.25
C LEU A 182 13.45 -9.97 -1.48
N SER A 183 13.62 -8.66 -1.30
CA SER A 183 14.01 -7.75 -2.39
C SER A 183 15.33 -8.19 -3.03
N HIS A 184 16.33 -8.54 -2.22
CA HIS A 184 17.63 -8.99 -2.72
C HIS A 184 17.53 -10.33 -3.47
N LYS A 185 16.74 -11.28 -2.94
CA LYS A 185 16.49 -12.57 -3.59
C LYS A 185 15.87 -12.40 -4.98
N LEU A 186 14.88 -11.52 -5.12
CA LEU A 186 14.26 -11.21 -6.41
C LEU A 186 15.26 -10.58 -7.39
N ASP A 187 16.12 -9.68 -6.92
CA ASP A 187 17.19 -9.08 -7.72
C ASP A 187 18.23 -10.12 -8.19
N GLU A 188 18.64 -11.06 -7.32
CA GLU A 188 19.56 -12.17 -7.66
C GLU A 188 19.01 -13.06 -8.77
N LEU A 189 17.69 -13.31 -8.74
CA LEU A 189 16.99 -14.07 -9.77
C LEU A 189 16.74 -13.25 -11.06
N GLY A 190 17.09 -11.97 -11.07
CA GLY A 190 16.85 -11.06 -12.19
C GLY A 190 15.37 -10.76 -12.42
N ILE A 191 14.55 -10.87 -11.38
CA ILE A 191 13.11 -10.62 -11.44
C ILE A 191 12.84 -9.16 -11.10
N GLU A 192 12.29 -8.44 -12.07
CA GLU A 192 11.89 -7.07 -11.89
C GLU A 192 10.48 -6.98 -11.29
N VAL A 193 10.40 -6.40 -10.09
CA VAL A 193 9.13 -6.26 -9.35
C VAL A 193 8.23 -5.18 -9.94
N LYS A 194 6.93 -5.45 -10.08
CA LYS A 194 5.93 -4.42 -10.44
C LYS A 194 5.74 -3.43 -9.28
N SER A 195 5.64 -3.95 -8.06
CA SER A 195 5.61 -3.13 -6.86
C SER A 195 6.22 -3.85 -5.67
N ALA A 196 6.80 -3.07 -4.77
CA ALA A 196 7.26 -3.52 -3.46
C ALA A 196 6.80 -2.51 -2.41
N GLU A 197 5.91 -2.94 -1.52
CA GLU A 197 5.20 -2.07 -0.58
C GLU A 197 5.18 -2.65 0.82
N LEU A 198 5.10 -1.77 1.82
CA LEU A 198 4.81 -2.15 3.19
C LEU A 198 3.33 -1.93 3.43
N GLN A 199 2.61 -3.00 3.75
CA GLN A 199 1.18 -2.97 3.98
C GLN A 199 0.84 -3.39 5.41
N ARG A 200 -0.38 -3.06 5.85
CA ARG A 200 -0.95 -3.52 7.11
C ARG A 200 -1.94 -4.64 6.82
N ILE A 201 -1.66 -5.83 7.34
CA ILE A 201 -2.51 -7.01 7.19
C ILE A 201 -3.24 -7.24 8.52
N PRO A 202 -4.58 -7.30 8.54
CA PRO A 202 -5.32 -7.53 9.77
C PRO A 202 -5.16 -8.96 10.27
N ASN A 203 -4.94 -9.12 11.57
CA ASN A 203 -4.81 -10.42 12.24
C ASN A 203 -6.16 -11.12 12.43
N LEU A 204 -7.24 -10.34 12.48
CA LEU A 204 -8.61 -10.81 12.63
C LEU A 204 -9.53 -9.93 11.81
N SER A 205 -10.41 -10.56 11.03
CA SER A 205 -11.46 -9.86 10.31
C SER A 205 -12.69 -9.60 11.19
N LYS A 206 -13.54 -8.68 10.72
CA LYS A 206 -14.71 -8.18 11.43
C LYS A 206 -15.95 -8.29 10.54
N ASP A 207 -16.87 -9.16 10.95
CA ASP A 207 -18.18 -9.27 10.30
C ASP A 207 -18.99 -7.98 10.47
N VAL A 208 -19.71 -7.63 9.40
CA VAL A 208 -20.60 -6.47 9.32
C VAL A 208 -21.86 -6.82 8.54
N SER A 209 -22.95 -6.09 8.76
CA SER A 209 -24.13 -6.19 7.89
C SER A 209 -23.86 -5.54 6.52
N ASP A 210 -24.66 -5.88 5.50
CA ASP A 210 -24.55 -5.29 4.15
C ASP A 210 -24.64 -3.75 4.16
N GLU A 211 -25.46 -3.19 5.05
CA GLU A 211 -25.61 -1.74 5.22
C GLU A 211 -24.33 -1.11 5.79
N GLN A 212 -23.76 -1.73 6.82
CA GLN A 212 -22.49 -1.32 7.42
C GLN A 212 -21.34 -1.47 6.43
N PHE A 213 -21.30 -2.57 5.66
CA PHE A 213 -20.33 -2.80 4.59
C PHE A 213 -20.36 -1.65 3.58
N LYS A 214 -21.54 -1.32 3.04
CA LYS A 214 -21.71 -0.21 2.08
C LYS A 214 -21.29 1.14 2.64
N ALA A 215 -21.60 1.41 3.91
CA ALA A 215 -21.19 2.66 4.57
C ALA A 215 -19.66 2.74 4.74
N ASN A 216 -19.04 1.65 5.21
CA ASN A 216 -17.60 1.54 5.41
C ASN A 216 -16.83 1.61 4.08
N MET A 217 -17.34 1.02 3.00
CA MET A 217 -16.74 1.12 1.67
C MET A 217 -16.77 2.55 1.13
N LYS A 218 -17.88 3.29 1.30
CA LYS A 218 -17.94 4.72 0.94
C LYS A 218 -16.99 5.58 1.78
N MET A 219 -16.80 5.22 3.05
CA MET A 219 -15.82 5.88 3.92
C MET A 219 -14.39 5.63 3.43
N LEU A 220 -14.07 4.37 3.09
CA LEU A 220 -12.79 3.98 2.49
C LEU A 220 -12.52 4.79 1.22
N GLU A 221 -13.45 4.81 0.27
CA GLU A 221 -13.34 5.59 -0.96
C GLU A 221 -13.07 7.06 -0.68
N ARG A 222 -13.75 7.63 0.34
CA ARG A 222 -13.57 9.03 0.71
C ARG A 222 -12.19 9.31 1.31
N PHE A 223 -11.62 8.39 2.08
CA PHE A 223 -10.23 8.52 2.52
C PHE A 223 -9.27 8.48 1.34
N GLU A 224 -9.48 7.59 0.37
CA GLU A 224 -8.66 7.52 -0.84
C GLU A 224 -8.83 8.72 -1.79
N GLU A 225 -9.82 9.57 -1.55
CA GLU A 225 -9.99 10.85 -2.21
C GLU A 225 -9.21 11.98 -1.57
N ASP A 226 -8.78 11.84 -0.34
CA ASP A 226 -7.97 12.85 0.32
C ASP A 226 -6.52 12.78 -0.17
N ASP A 227 -5.99 13.91 -0.64
CA ASP A 227 -4.66 13.98 -1.23
C ASP A 227 -3.55 13.61 -0.24
N ASP A 228 -3.75 13.81 1.07
CA ASP A 228 -2.76 13.50 2.10
C ASP A 228 -2.73 12.01 2.46
N VAL A 229 -3.77 11.25 2.13
CA VAL A 229 -3.85 9.81 2.43
C VAL A 229 -3.06 8.99 1.40
N GLN A 230 -2.05 8.26 1.88
CA GLN A 230 -1.30 7.29 1.09
C GLN A 230 -2.01 5.94 1.05
N ASN A 231 -2.28 5.36 2.23
CA ASN A 231 -2.88 4.04 2.35
C ASN A 231 -4.01 4.03 3.38
N VAL A 232 -4.98 3.17 3.16
CA VAL A 232 -6.06 2.91 4.09
C VAL A 232 -6.22 1.40 4.21
N PHE A 233 -6.09 0.88 5.41
CA PHE A 233 -6.24 -0.53 5.71
C PHE A 233 -7.43 -0.71 6.65
N HIS A 234 -8.16 -1.80 6.49
CA HIS A 234 -9.27 -2.14 7.35
C HIS A 234 -9.30 -3.64 7.65
N ASN A 235 -10.03 -4.02 8.69
CA ASN A 235 -10.23 -5.43 9.03
C ASN A 235 -11.66 -5.93 8.73
N MET A 236 -12.46 -5.19 7.97
CA MET A 236 -13.79 -5.64 7.57
C MET A 236 -13.72 -6.96 6.80
N GLU A 237 -14.52 -7.95 7.21
CA GLU A 237 -14.73 -9.17 6.43
C GLU A 237 -15.52 -8.82 5.17
N ILE A 238 -14.99 -9.21 4.03
CA ILE A 238 -15.67 -9.08 2.74
C ILE A 238 -16.16 -10.50 2.39
N THR A 239 -17.36 -10.61 1.86
CA THR A 239 -17.95 -11.90 1.44
C THR A 239 -18.05 -11.95 -0.08
N ASP A 240 -18.23 -13.14 -0.66
CA ASP A 240 -18.40 -13.28 -2.11
C ASP A 240 -19.60 -12.44 -2.62
N ALA A 241 -20.70 -12.39 -1.85
CA ALA A 241 -21.85 -11.54 -2.16
C ALA A 241 -21.52 -10.04 -2.13
N HIS A 242 -20.60 -9.62 -1.26
CA HIS A 242 -20.10 -8.24 -1.25
C HIS A 242 -19.27 -7.95 -2.49
N LEU A 243 -18.41 -8.87 -2.94
CA LEU A 243 -17.60 -8.73 -4.16
C LEU A 243 -18.46 -8.63 -5.41
N GLU A 244 -19.49 -9.46 -5.55
CA GLU A 244 -20.39 -9.43 -6.71
C GLU A 244 -21.21 -8.13 -6.81
N ALA A 245 -21.37 -7.41 -5.69
CA ALA A 245 -22.14 -6.17 -5.62
C ALA A 245 -21.30 -4.89 -5.77
N MET A 246 -19.96 -5.00 -5.83
CA MET A 246 -19.01 -3.90 -6.06
C MET A 246 -18.83 -3.63 -7.54
#